data_AF-A0A2M9W6T9-F1
#
_entry.id   AF-A0A2M9W6T9-F1
#
_cell.length_a   1.000
_cell.length_b   1.000
_cell.length_c   1.000
_cell.angle_alpha   90.00
_cell.angle_beta   90.00
_cell.angle_gamma   90.00
#
_symmetry.space_group_name_H-M   'P 1'
#
loop_
_entity.id
_entity.type
_entity.pdbx_description
1 polymer ?
#
loop_
_entity_poly.entity_id
_entity_poly.type
_entity_poly.pdbx_seq_one_letter_code
_entity_poly.pdbx_strand_id
1 'polypeptide(L)'
;MDYLKSTGLTIVLVCDRALAALAAHWIKREGIHSVIHCEDRLEDIKKVINSTYYGLKGGATRRVNALSSEEVTFLDLALKGNSLSAISIAMNHEMKKIYNIKDSIRRKTGISLKQLISGH
;
A
#
# COMPACT_ATOMS: atom_id res chain seq x y z
N MET A 1 -20.73 -5.27 9.55
CA MET A 1 -19.49 -5.25 8.76
C MET A 1 -19.72 -5.61 7.30
N ASP A 2 -20.77 -6.33 6.94
CA ASP A 2 -20.95 -6.82 5.56
C ASP A 2 -21.08 -5.72 4.50
N TYR A 3 -21.70 -4.58 4.85
CA TYR A 3 -21.71 -3.39 4.00
C TYR A 3 -20.31 -2.81 3.78
N LEU A 4 -19.46 -2.75 4.82
CA LEU A 4 -18.10 -2.24 4.68
C LEU A 4 -17.23 -3.20 3.85
N LYS A 5 -17.43 -4.51 3.98
CA LYS A 5 -16.76 -5.51 3.15
C LYS A 5 -17.14 -5.40 1.68
N SER A 6 -18.41 -5.12 1.38
CA SER A 6 -18.88 -5.03 -0.01
C SER A 6 -18.35 -3.80 -0.75
N THR A 7 -17.82 -2.79 -0.03
CA THR A 7 -17.21 -1.61 -0.66
C THR A 7 -15.84 -1.87 -1.29
N GLY A 8 -15.19 -2.99 -0.97
CA GLY A 8 -13.81 -3.28 -1.44
C GLY A 8 -12.75 -2.35 -0.86
N LEU A 9 -13.10 -1.49 0.11
CA LEU A 9 -12.18 -0.59 0.77
C LEU A 9 -11.28 -1.33 1.76
N THR A 10 -10.06 -0.85 1.92
CA THR A 10 -9.14 -1.35 2.93
C THR A 10 -9.51 -0.78 4.30
N ILE A 11 -9.87 -1.65 5.24
CA ILE A 11 -10.32 -1.24 6.58
C ILE A 11 -9.15 -1.35 7.55
N VAL A 12 -8.83 -0.25 8.22
CA VAL A 12 -7.88 -0.19 9.35
C VAL A 12 -8.66 0.15 10.61
N LEU A 13 -8.51 -0.68 11.64
CA LEU A 13 -9.16 -0.46 12.93
C LEU A 13 -8.21 0.31 13.86
N VAL A 14 -8.73 1.28 14.61
CA VAL A 14 -7.99 1.93 15.71
C VAL A 14 -8.66 1.53 17.02
N CYS A 15 -7.92 0.95 17.97
CA CYS A 15 -8.50 0.54 19.25
C CYS A 15 -7.50 0.54 20.40
N ASP A 16 -8.00 0.67 21.63
CA ASP A 16 -7.17 0.50 22.82
C ASP A 16 -6.66 -0.94 22.95
N ARG A 17 -5.54 -1.12 23.66
CA ARG A 17 -4.92 -2.43 23.85
C ARG A 17 -5.84 -3.41 24.59
N ALA A 18 -6.73 -2.91 25.45
CA ALA A 18 -7.77 -3.70 26.10
C ALA A 18 -8.70 -4.43 25.11
N LEU A 19 -8.87 -3.89 23.90
CA LEU A 19 -9.72 -4.44 22.84
C LEU A 19 -8.95 -5.26 21.81
N ALA A 20 -7.65 -5.52 22.02
CA ALA A 20 -6.81 -6.24 21.06
C ALA A 20 -7.34 -7.64 20.72
N ALA A 21 -7.92 -8.36 21.70
CA ALA A 21 -8.52 -9.67 21.47
C ALA A 21 -9.73 -9.61 20.53
N LEU A 22 -10.55 -8.56 20.65
CA LEU A 22 -11.70 -8.32 19.79
C LEU A 22 -11.26 -7.89 18.38
N ALA A 23 -10.24 -7.03 18.30
CA ALA A 23 -9.66 -6.61 17.03
C ALA A 23 -9.05 -7.79 16.25
N ALA A 24 -8.37 -8.71 16.94
CA ALA A 24 -7.84 -9.95 16.34
C ALA A 24 -8.96 -10.87 15.82
N HIS A 25 -10.09 -10.95 16.53
CA HIS A 25 -11.26 -11.70 16.07
C HIS A 25 -11.81 -11.14 14.74
N TRP A 26 -11.89 -9.81 14.62
CA TRP A 26 -12.36 -9.15 13.40
C TRP A 26 -11.35 -9.19 12.25
N ILE A 27 -10.04 -9.17 12.50
CA ILE A 27 -9.05 -9.44 11.44
C ILE A 27 -9.32 -10.82 10.80
N LYS A 28 -9.57 -11.84 11.64
CA LYS A 28 -9.72 -13.22 11.16
C LYS A 28 -11.04 -13.48 10.43
N ARG A 29 -12.14 -12.83 10.84
CA ARG A 29 -13.48 -13.11 10.31
C ARG A 29 -14.03 -12.02 9.39
N GLU A 30 -13.65 -10.78 9.62
CA GLU A 30 -14.30 -9.61 9.02
C GLU A 30 -13.48 -8.95 7.91
N GLY A 31 -12.28 -9.47 7.61
CA GLY A 31 -11.45 -8.97 6.51
C GLY A 31 -10.79 -7.61 6.79
N ILE A 32 -10.62 -7.26 8.06
CA ILE A 32 -9.85 -6.06 8.46
C ILE A 32 -8.38 -6.28 8.10
N HIS A 33 -7.77 -5.29 7.45
CA HIS A 33 -6.40 -5.40 6.96
C HIS A 33 -5.38 -5.24 8.08
N SER A 34 -5.59 -4.28 8.97
CA SER A 34 -4.64 -3.96 10.05
C SER A 34 -5.33 -3.27 11.23
N VAL A 35 -4.68 -3.34 12.39
CA VAL A 35 -5.12 -2.70 13.63
C VAL A 35 -4.01 -1.78 14.11
N ILE A 36 -4.38 -0.59 14.54
CA ILE A 36 -3.51 0.40 15.18
C ILE A 36 -3.98 0.54 16.62
N HIS A 37 -3.04 0.49 17.56
CA HIS A 37 -3.34 0.75 18.95
C HIS A 37 -3.18 2.23 19.30
N CYS A 38 -4.05 2.76 20.16
CA CYS A 38 -3.99 4.16 20.59
C CYS A 38 -2.64 4.52 21.26
N GLU A 39 -1.96 3.52 21.82
CA GLU A 39 -0.67 3.63 22.49
C GLU A 39 0.52 3.54 21.50
N ASP A 40 0.27 3.25 20.22
CA ASP A 40 1.33 3.08 19.24
C ASP A 40 2.02 4.41 18.94
N ARG A 41 3.35 4.34 18.80
CA ARG A 41 4.14 5.50 18.41
C ARG A 41 3.83 5.85 16.96
N LEU A 42 3.97 7.13 16.62
CA LEU A 42 3.74 7.65 15.27
C LEU A 42 4.51 6.88 14.18
N GLU A 43 5.73 6.42 14.49
CA GLU A 43 6.53 5.61 13.57
C GLU A 43 5.88 4.27 13.25
N ASP A 44 5.28 3.63 14.25
CA ASP A 44 4.64 2.32 14.13
C ASP A 44 3.29 2.46 13.42
N ILE A 45 2.54 3.54 13.70
CA ILE A 45 1.34 3.94 12.95
C ILE A 45 1.66 4.13 11.46
N LYS A 46 2.73 4.88 11.14
CA LYS A 46 3.16 5.12 9.75
C LYS A 46 3.49 3.81 9.04
N LYS A 47 4.14 2.85 9.71
CA LYS A 47 4.43 1.53 9.12
C LYS A 47 3.14 0.78 8.79
N VAL A 48 2.16 0.78 9.69
CA VAL A 48 0.87 0.09 9.48
C VAL A 48 0.06 0.72 8.35
N ILE A 49 0.04 2.05 8.25
CA ILE A 49 -0.65 2.74 7.15
C ILE A 49 0.05 2.43 5.81
N ASN A 50 1.38 2.50 5.77
CA ASN A 50 2.15 2.21 4.56
C ASN A 50 1.98 0.75 4.11
N SER A 51 2.03 -0.21 5.04
CA SER A 51 1.82 -1.63 4.72
C SER A 51 0.42 -1.90 4.15
N THR A 52 -0.56 -1.11 4.59
CA THR A 52 -1.95 -1.14 4.12
C THR A 52 -2.13 -0.51 2.74
N TYR A 53 -1.50 0.64 2.49
CA TYR A 53 -1.67 1.41 1.25
C TYR A 53 -0.97 0.77 0.05
N TYR A 54 0.22 0.17 0.25
CA TYR A 54 1.04 -0.37 -0.83
C TYR A 54 0.73 -1.82 -1.19
N GLY A 55 -0.39 -2.36 -0.71
CA GLY A 55 -0.89 -3.65 -1.15
C GLY A 55 0.08 -4.79 -0.86
N LEU A 56 0.33 -5.08 0.42
CA LEU A 56 0.75 -6.42 0.84
C LEU A 56 -0.41 -7.43 0.64
N LYS A 57 -0.92 -7.54 -0.60
CA LYS A 57 -1.50 -8.79 -1.12
C LYS A 57 -0.37 -9.76 -1.49
N GLY A 58 0.58 -9.93 -0.59
CA GLY A 58 1.45 -11.08 -0.54
C GLY A 58 1.04 -11.82 0.70
N GLY A 59 0.20 -12.85 0.54
CA GLY A 59 -0.01 -13.83 1.61
C GLY A 59 1.32 -14.25 2.21
N ALA A 60 1.28 -14.78 3.43
CA ALA A 60 2.40 -15.12 4.32
C ALA A 60 3.56 -15.97 3.75
N THR A 61 3.65 -16.18 2.43
CA THR A 61 4.60 -17.03 1.72
C THR A 61 5.44 -16.32 0.65
N ARG A 62 5.25 -15.02 0.35
CA ARG A 62 6.17 -14.28 -0.54
C ARG A 62 6.69 -13.02 0.12
N ARG A 63 7.93 -13.09 0.61
CA ARG A 63 8.78 -11.93 0.97
C ARG A 63 9.00 -11.08 -0.29
N VAL A 64 8.03 -10.26 -0.62
CA VAL A 64 8.23 -9.19 -1.58
C VAL A 64 8.88 -8.03 -0.83
N ASN A 65 10.03 -7.57 -1.31
CA ASN A 65 10.69 -6.39 -0.76
C ASN A 65 9.73 -5.19 -0.80
N ALA A 66 9.61 -4.49 0.32
CA ALA A 66 8.84 -3.25 0.41
C ALA A 66 9.24 -2.26 -0.69
N LEU A 67 8.31 -1.38 -1.06
CA LEU A 67 8.60 -0.32 -2.00
C LEU A 67 9.64 0.63 -1.41
N SER A 68 10.63 1.01 -2.20
CA SER A 68 11.60 2.03 -1.83
C SER A 68 10.97 3.42 -1.90
N SER A 69 11.58 4.41 -1.26
CA SER A 69 11.11 5.80 -1.33
C SER A 69 11.05 6.31 -2.77
N GLU A 70 11.99 5.91 -3.64
CA GLU A 70 11.94 6.26 -5.07
C GLU A 70 10.72 5.65 -5.78
N GLU A 71 10.39 4.38 -5.49
CA GLU A 71 9.24 3.69 -6.08
C GLU A 71 7.91 4.30 -5.59
N VAL A 72 7.87 4.74 -4.33
CA VAL A 72 6.72 5.46 -3.75
C VAL A 72 6.52 6.81 -4.44
N THR A 73 7.57 7.62 -4.60
CA THR A 73 7.49 8.90 -5.31
C THR A 73 7.05 8.71 -6.77
N PHE A 74 7.56 7.68 -7.44
CA PHE A 74 7.11 7.34 -8.78
C PHE A 74 5.60 7.03 -8.84
N LEU A 75 5.09 6.25 -7.89
CA LEU A 75 3.66 5.91 -7.82
C LEU A 75 2.79 7.14 -7.56
N ASP A 76 3.18 8.02 -6.64
CA ASP A 76 2.43 9.25 -6.35
C ASP A 76 2.31 10.15 -7.60
N LEU A 77 3.42 10.33 -8.34
CA LEU A 77 3.40 11.09 -9.59
C LEU A 77 2.55 10.41 -10.67
N ALA A 78 2.60 9.07 -10.76
CA ALA A 78 1.81 8.31 -11.72
C ALA A 78 0.30 8.37 -11.41
N LEU A 79 -0.08 8.32 -10.12
CA LEU A 79 -1.47 8.48 -9.67
C LEU A 79 -2.02 9.88 -9.94
N LYS A 80 -1.17 10.90 -9.88
CA LYS A 80 -1.48 12.28 -10.30
C LYS A 80 -1.64 12.44 -11.82
N GLY A 81 -1.55 11.35 -12.60
CA GLY A 81 -1.76 11.35 -14.05
C GLY A 81 -0.54 11.81 -14.86
N ASN A 82 0.64 11.93 -14.24
CA ASN A 82 1.85 12.34 -14.96
C ASN A 82 2.31 11.26 -15.94
N SER A 83 2.73 11.67 -17.14
CA SER A 83 3.35 10.77 -18.11
C SER A 83 4.74 10.32 -17.63
N LEU A 84 5.25 9.19 -18.12
CA LEU A 84 6.57 8.70 -17.74
C LEU A 84 7.69 9.72 -18.04
N SER A 85 7.53 10.52 -19.10
CA SER A 85 8.45 11.60 -19.44
C SER A 85 8.40 12.74 -18.43
N ALA A 86 7.21 13.13 -17.97
CA ALA A 86 7.04 14.13 -16.92
C ALA A 86 7.63 13.63 -15.57
N ILE A 87 7.44 12.35 -15.26
CA ILE A 87 8.02 11.71 -14.07
C ILE A 87 9.56 11.66 -14.16
N SER A 88 10.12 11.38 -15.34
CA SER A 88 11.57 11.42 -15.59
C SER A 88 12.18 12.78 -15.25
N ILE A 89 11.51 13.86 -15.68
CA ILE A 89 11.91 15.23 -15.38
C ILE A 89 11.75 15.53 -13.88
N ALA A 90 10.59 15.20 -13.30
CA ALA A 90 10.28 15.48 -11.89
C ALA A 90 11.20 14.75 -10.90
N MET A 91 11.61 13.52 -11.23
CA MET A 91 12.54 12.73 -10.42
C MET A 91 14.01 12.98 -10.76
N ASN A 92 14.30 13.81 -11.77
CA ASN A 92 15.64 14.01 -12.33
C ASN A 92 16.36 12.67 -12.63
N HIS A 93 15.67 11.80 -13.35
CA HIS A 93 16.14 10.45 -13.68
C HIS A 93 16.00 10.19 -15.17
N GLU A 94 16.98 9.53 -15.77
CA GLU A 94 16.89 9.08 -17.15
C GLU A 94 15.71 8.14 -17.36
N MET A 95 15.12 8.16 -18.56
CA MET A 95 13.99 7.30 -18.92
C MET A 95 14.26 5.81 -18.67
N LYS A 96 15.50 5.34 -18.86
CA LYS A 96 15.89 3.96 -18.55
C LYS A 96 15.67 3.63 -17.08
N LYS A 97 16.06 4.52 -16.16
CA LYS A 97 15.85 4.35 -14.72
C LYS A 97 14.36 4.36 -14.36
N ILE A 98 13.58 5.23 -15.00
CA ILE A 98 12.11 5.27 -14.84
C ILE A 98 11.45 3.95 -15.25
N TYR A 99 11.86 3.35 -16.37
CA TYR A 99 11.35 2.03 -16.78
C TYR A 99 11.76 0.92 -15.81
N ASN A 100 12.98 0.96 -15.26
CA ASN A 100 13.43 0.01 -14.26
C ASN A 100 12.61 0.11 -12.95
N ILE A 101 12.31 1.33 -12.50
CA ILE A 101 11.46 1.58 -11.33
C ILE A 101 10.05 1.02 -11.58
N LYS A 102 9.47 1.32 -12.73
CA LYS A 102 8.16 0.78 -13.14
C LYS A 102 8.13 -0.75 -13.15
N ASP A 103 9.16 -1.41 -13.68
CA ASP A 103 9.23 -2.87 -13.68
C ASP A 103 9.44 -3.44 -12.27
N SER A 104 10.26 -2.79 -11.44
CA SER A 104 10.44 -3.15 -10.04
C SER A 104 9.12 -3.10 -9.26
N ILE A 105 8.34 -2.03 -9.44
CA ILE A 105 7.00 -1.91 -8.86
C ILE A 105 6.08 -3.03 -9.34
N ARG A 106 6.07 -3.35 -10.65
CA ARG A 106 5.27 -4.46 -11.19
C ARG A 106 5.66 -5.79 -10.54
N ARG A 107 6.96 -6.07 -10.42
CA ARG A 107 7.48 -7.30 -9.78
C ARG A 107 7.10 -7.38 -8.30
N LYS A 108 7.06 -6.25 -7.61
CA LYS A 108 6.71 -6.19 -6.19
C LYS A 108 5.20 -6.28 -5.94
N THR A 109 4.42 -5.46 -6.63
CA THR A 109 2.97 -5.39 -6.43
C THR A 109 2.21 -6.49 -7.15
N GLY A 110 2.81 -7.13 -8.16
CA GLY A 110 2.15 -8.11 -9.02
C GLY A 110 1.11 -7.50 -9.97
N ILE A 111 0.97 -6.17 -9.99
CA ILE A 111 -0.07 -5.44 -10.72
C ILE A 111 0.61 -4.51 -11.72
N SER A 112 0.04 -4.40 -12.92
CA SER A 112 0.56 -3.46 -13.93
C SER A 112 0.19 -2.01 -13.57
N LEU A 113 1.05 -1.06 -13.93
CA LEU A 113 0.79 0.37 -13.70
C LEU A 113 -0.57 0.82 -14.26
N LYS A 114 -0.99 0.28 -15.41
CA LYS A 114 -2.30 0.59 -16.00
C LYS A 114 -3.44 0.15 -15.09
N GLN A 115 -3.35 -1.03 -14.49
CA GLN A 115 -4.34 -1.54 -13.54
C GLN A 115 -4.34 -0.77 -12.22
N LEU A 116 -3.18 -0.28 -11.78
CA LEU A 116 -3.06 0.62 -10.62
C LEU A 116 -3.76 1.96 -10.85
N ILE A 117 -3.68 2.49 -12.07
CA ILE A 117 -4.28 3.79 -12.42
C ILE A 117 -5.76 3.64 -12.82
N SER A 118 -6.15 2.51 -13.42
CA SER A 118 -7.54 2.26 -13.87
C SER A 118 -8.47 1.73 -12.77
N GLY A 119 -7.99 1.61 -11.53
CA GLY A 119 -8.79 1.24 -10.36
C GLY A 119 -9.55 2.40 -9.73
N HIS A 120 -9.48 3.59 -10.33
CA HIS A 120 -10.20 4.81 -9.96
C HIS A 120 -11.17 5.22 -11.08
#